data_AF-A0AA43I085-F1
#
_entry.id   AF-A0AA43I085-F1
#
_cell.length_a   1.000
_cell.length_b   1.000
_cell.length_c   1.000
_cell.angle_alpha   90.00
_cell.angle_beta   90.00
_cell.angle_gamma   90.00
#
_symmetry.space_group_name_H-M   'P 1'
#
loop_
_entity.id
_entity.type
_entity.pdbx_description
1 polymer ?
#
loop_
_entity_poly.entity_id
_entity_poly.type
_entity_poly.pdbx_seq_one_letter_code
_entity_poly.pdbx_strand_id
1 'polypeptide(L)'
;MECRNNYCWVYIDREKGADNPLYIRYAETFSQVLQESGGHELLYFEQFDSLDEGLAHKQLLNKLSNRILQHTISYYNPAFRDLHEDFLLCRHF
;
A
#
# COMPACT_ATOMS: atom_id res chain seq x y z
N MET A 1 19.04 -22.63 -2.57
CA MET A 1 19.53 -21.25 -2.45
C MET A 1 18.36 -20.38 -2.84
N GLU A 2 17.56 -19.96 -1.86
CA GLU A 2 16.35 -19.17 -2.10
C GLU A 2 16.79 -17.78 -2.54
N CYS A 3 16.36 -17.32 -3.72
CA CYS A 3 16.47 -15.91 -4.08
C CYS A 3 15.74 -15.13 -2.99
N ARG A 4 16.50 -14.41 -2.14
CA ARG A 4 15.89 -13.45 -1.23
C ARG A 4 15.19 -12.42 -2.12
N ASN A 5 13.86 -12.33 -1.98
CA ASN A 5 13.12 -11.22 -2.56
C ASN A 5 13.65 -9.95 -1.89
N ASN A 6 14.33 -9.11 -2.67
CA ASN A 6 14.82 -7.83 -2.18
C ASN A 6 13.77 -6.73 -2.27
N TYR A 7 12.61 -7.02 -2.87
CA TYR A 7 11.53 -6.07 -3.03
C TYR A 7 10.49 -6.17 -1.90
N CYS A 8 9.79 -5.08 -1.66
CA CYS A 8 8.67 -4.99 -0.72
C CYS A 8 7.60 -4.02 -1.22
N TRP A 9 6.48 -4.00 -0.54
CA TRP A 9 5.32 -3.18 -0.83
C TRP A 9 4.95 -2.33 0.38
N VAL A 10 4.69 -1.05 0.15
CA VAL A 10 4.05 -0.17 1.13
C VAL A 10 2.70 0.21 0.57
N TYR A 11 1.67 0.12 1.40
CA TYR A 11 0.32 0.36 0.95
C TYR A 11 -0.56 0.99 2.02
N ILE A 12 -1.62 1.67 1.58
CA ILE A 12 -2.63 2.26 2.46
C ILE A 12 -3.96 1.60 2.15
N ASP A 13 -4.60 1.08 3.21
CA ASP A 13 -5.95 0.52 3.12
C ASP A 13 -6.88 1.13 4.17
N ARG A 14 -8.18 0.84 4.04
CA ARG A 14 -9.22 1.20 5.00
C ARG A 14 -10.35 0.19 5.01
N GLU A 15 -11.15 0.18 6.06
CA GLU A 15 -12.37 -0.63 6.08
C GLU A 15 -13.35 -0.19 4.98
N LYS A 16 -14.03 -1.17 4.36
CA LYS A 16 -15.00 -0.91 3.28
C LYS A 16 -16.13 -0.01 3.77
N GLY A 17 -16.37 1.08 3.02
CA GLY A 17 -17.39 2.09 3.38
C GLY A 17 -17.03 2.98 4.58
N ALA A 18 -15.81 2.89 5.12
CA ALA A 18 -15.32 3.82 6.13
C ALA A 18 -14.52 4.94 5.46
N ASP A 19 -14.60 6.17 5.97
CA ASP A 19 -13.71 7.26 5.55
C ASP A 19 -12.43 7.33 6.39
N ASN A 20 -12.46 6.74 7.58
CA ASN A 20 -11.35 6.63 8.55
C ASN A 20 -11.56 5.40 9.45
N PRO A 21 -10.49 4.86 10.05
CA PRO A 21 -9.08 5.25 9.91
C PRO A 21 -8.42 4.70 8.63
N LEU A 22 -7.36 5.39 8.17
CA LEU A 22 -6.44 4.87 7.15
C LEU A 22 -5.35 4.04 7.83
N TYR A 23 -5.04 2.87 7.28
CA TYR A 23 -3.98 2.00 7.80
C TYR A 23 -2.81 1.95 6.83
N ILE A 24 -1.62 2.26 7.32
CA ILE A 24 -0.37 2.21 6.54
C ILE A 24 0.34 0.88 6.83
N ARG A 25 0.53 0.07 5.80
CA ARG A 25 1.02 -1.30 5.90
C ARG A 25 2.28 -1.52 5.06
N TYR A 26 2.96 -2.63 5.35
CA TYR A 26 4.16 -3.07 4.67
C TYR A 26 4.10 -4.58 4.50
N ALA A 27 4.46 -5.07 3.32
CA ALA A 27 4.51 -6.48 3.01
C ALA A 27 5.74 -6.80 2.16
N GLU A 28 6.38 -7.94 2.38
CA GLU A 28 7.56 -8.38 1.61
C GLU A 28 7.15 -9.22 0.40
N THR A 29 5.87 -9.58 0.30
CA THR A 29 5.35 -10.39 -0.80
C THR A 29 4.03 -9.87 -1.31
N PHE A 30 3.80 -10.08 -2.59
CA PHE A 30 2.53 -9.78 -3.25
C PHE A 30 1.34 -10.47 -2.57
N SER A 31 1.52 -11.74 -2.17
CA SER A 31 0.47 -12.53 -1.50
C SER A 31 0.11 -12.01 -0.11
N GLN A 32 1.08 -11.47 0.64
CA GLN A 32 0.82 -10.84 1.93
C GLN A 32 -0.09 -9.63 1.79
N VAL A 33 0.11 -8.78 0.76
CA VAL A 33 -0.77 -7.64 0.49
C VAL A 33 -2.20 -8.12 0.34
N LEU A 34 -2.46 -9.05 -0.59
CA LEU A 34 -3.80 -9.57 -0.85
C LEU A 34 -4.47 -10.21 0.37
N GLN A 35 -3.69 -10.91 1.19
CA GLN A 35 -4.21 -11.57 2.39
C GLN A 35 -4.59 -10.54 3.47
N GLU A 36 -3.74 -9.54 3.68
CA GLU A 36 -3.94 -8.53 4.73
C GLU A 36 -4.98 -7.48 4.36
N SER A 37 -5.11 -7.13 3.08
CA SER A 37 -6.07 -6.14 2.58
C SER A 37 -7.40 -6.74 2.12
N GLY A 38 -7.58 -8.06 2.10
CA GLY A 38 -8.76 -8.71 1.50
C GLY A 38 -10.13 -8.30 2.09
N GLY A 39 -10.16 -7.79 3.33
CA GLY A 39 -11.36 -7.23 3.96
C GLY A 39 -11.50 -5.71 3.80
N HIS A 40 -10.49 -5.05 3.26
CA HIS A 40 -10.32 -3.60 3.21
C HIS A 40 -10.40 -3.11 1.76
N GLU A 41 -10.48 -1.80 1.57
CA GLU A 41 -10.27 -1.13 0.29
C GLU A 41 -8.81 -0.73 0.19
N LEU A 42 -8.13 -1.16 -0.86
CA LEU A 42 -6.75 -0.75 -1.14
C LEU A 42 -6.79 0.62 -1.82
N LEU A 43 -6.21 1.65 -1.22
CA LEU A 43 -6.32 3.02 -1.73
C LEU A 43 -5.04 3.55 -2.37
N TYR A 44 -3.90 3.00 -1.99
CA TYR A 44 -2.58 3.35 -2.49
C TYR A 44 -1.65 2.15 -2.28
N PHE A 45 -0.73 1.95 -3.22
CA PHE A 45 0.35 0.98 -3.08
C PHE A 45 1.57 1.45 -3.86
N GLU A 46 2.76 1.06 -3.39
CA GLU A 46 4.03 1.33 -4.06
C GLU A 46 5.01 0.18 -3.80
N GLN A 47 5.73 -0.23 -4.85
CA GLN A 47 6.77 -1.25 -4.77
C GLN A 47 8.13 -0.58 -4.59
N PHE A 48 8.97 -1.19 -3.77
CA PHE A 48 10.36 -0.78 -3.57
C PHE A 48 11.27 -1.97 -3.83
N ASP A 49 12.41 -1.74 -4.49
CA ASP A 49 13.43 -2.76 -4.77
C ASP A 49 14.39 -3.00 -3.59
N SER A 50 14.17 -2.28 -2.48
CA SER A 50 14.93 -2.34 -1.25
C SER A 50 14.01 -2.32 -0.04
N LEU A 51 14.20 -3.28 0.87
CA LEU A 51 13.47 -3.37 2.14
C LEU A 51 13.67 -2.10 2.99
N ASP A 52 14.89 -1.54 2.98
CA ASP A 52 15.22 -0.33 3.75
C ASP A 52 14.47 0.90 3.20
N GLU A 53 14.36 1.02 1.88
CA GLU A 53 13.63 2.12 1.24
C GLU A 53 12.12 2.01 1.52
N GLY A 54 11.55 0.82 1.39
CA GLY A 54 10.15 0.60 1.73
C GLY A 54 9.85 0.86 3.21
N LEU A 55 10.76 0.46 4.11
CA LEU A 55 10.60 0.75 5.53
C LEU A 55 10.70 2.25 5.82
N ALA A 56 11.66 2.94 5.22
CA ALA A 56 11.80 4.40 5.34
C ALA A 56 10.55 5.13 4.84
N HIS A 57 9.98 4.69 3.71
CA HIS A 57 8.75 5.25 3.15
C HIS A 57 7.55 5.00 4.06
N LYS A 58 7.38 3.78 4.58
CA LYS A 58 6.33 3.50 5.58
C LYS A 58 6.47 4.38 6.82
N GLN A 59 7.68 4.59 7.33
CA GLN A 59 7.92 5.47 8.48
C GLN A 59 7.59 6.93 8.16
N LEU A 60 7.89 7.39 6.95
CA LEU A 60 7.52 8.71 6.48
C LEU A 60 6.00 8.88 6.49
N LEU A 61 5.26 7.96 5.85
CA LEU A 61 3.80 7.98 5.80
C LEU A 61 3.18 7.98 7.21
N ASN A 62 3.70 7.19 8.14
CA ASN A 62 3.19 7.13 9.52
C ASN A 62 3.35 8.44 10.31
N LYS A 63 4.24 9.33 9.88
CA LYS A 63 4.42 10.66 10.50
C LYS A 63 3.52 11.72 9.89
N LEU A 64 2.84 11.43 8.77
CA LEU A 64 1.97 12.37 8.09
C LEU A 64 0.61 12.45 8.80
N SER A 65 -0.02 13.62 8.75
CA SER A 65 -1.41 13.76 9.19
C SER A 65 -2.36 13.10 8.19
N ASN A 66 -3.55 12.68 8.65
CA ASN A 66 -4.58 12.13 7.76
C ASN A 66 -4.91 13.05 6.58
N ARG A 67 -4.87 14.37 6.77
CA ARG A 67 -5.07 15.33 5.67
C ARG A 67 -4.02 15.18 4.58
N ILE A 68 -2.74 15.05 4.96
CA ILE A 68 -1.66 14.87 3.99
C ILE A 68 -1.77 13.49 3.35
N LEU A 69 -2.08 12.44 4.11
CA LEU A 69 -2.30 11.10 3.56
C LEU A 69 -3.44 11.09 2.52
N GLN A 70 -4.56 11.75 2.81
CA GLN A 70 -5.66 11.90 1.85
C GLN A 70 -5.22 12.68 0.60
N HIS A 71 -4.37 13.69 0.74
CA HIS A 71 -3.79 14.37 -0.42
C HIS A 71 -2.90 13.43 -1.26
N THR A 72 -2.02 12.66 -0.62
CA THR A 72 -1.18 11.66 -1.29
C THR A 72 -2.03 10.65 -2.04
N ILE A 73 -3.08 10.12 -1.40
CA ILE A 73 -4.04 9.20 -2.02
C ILE A 73 -4.75 9.88 -3.18
N SER A 74 -5.28 11.10 -3.00
CA SER A 74 -6.02 11.80 -4.07
C SER A 74 -5.16 12.11 -5.30
N TYR A 75 -3.86 12.29 -5.13
CA TYR A 75 -2.94 12.53 -6.23
C TYR A 75 -2.75 11.25 -7.07
N TYR A 76 -2.65 10.11 -6.41
CA TYR A 76 -2.44 8.79 -7.03
C TYR A 76 -3.74 8.14 -7.53
N ASN A 77 -4.79 8.21 -6.71
CA ASN A 77 -6.12 7.63 -6.88
C ASN A 77 -7.19 8.71 -6.63
N PRO A 78 -7.43 9.62 -7.60
CA PRO A 78 -8.34 10.75 -7.42
C PRO A 78 -9.80 10.36 -7.14
N ALA A 79 -10.19 9.16 -7.58
CA ALA A 79 -11.54 8.63 -7.38
C ALA A 79 -11.72 7.91 -6.03
N PHE A 80 -10.65 7.74 -5.25
CA PHE A 80 -10.65 6.95 -4.00
C PHE A 80 -11.30 5.56 -4.18
N ARG A 81 -11.08 4.94 -5.34
CA ARG A 81 -11.61 3.60 -5.63
C ARG A 81 -10.73 2.53 -5.00
N ASP A 82 -11.31 1.35 -4.81
CA ASP A 82 -10.54 0.18 -4.42
C ASP A 82 -9.59 -0.25 -5.57
N LEU A 83 -8.30 -0.34 -5.27
CA LEU A 83 -7.22 -0.61 -6.21
C LEU A 83 -6.78 -2.07 -6.25
N HIS A 84 -7.50 -3.00 -5.62
CA HIS A 84 -7.14 -4.41 -5.69
C HIS A 84 -7.03 -4.92 -7.14
N GLU A 85 -7.90 -4.49 -8.04
CA GLU A 85 -7.83 -4.86 -9.46
C GLU A 85 -6.56 -4.31 -10.12
N ASP A 86 -6.22 -3.04 -9.87
CA ASP A 86 -4.98 -2.41 -10.34
C ASP A 86 -3.75 -3.14 -9.79
N PHE A 87 -3.76 -3.49 -8.50
CA PHE A 87 -2.68 -4.22 -7.85
C PHE A 87 -2.48 -5.62 -8.47
N LEU A 88 -3.56 -6.32 -8.81
CA LEU A 88 -3.49 -7.61 -9.52
C LEU A 88 -2.82 -7.50 -10.89
N LEU A 89 -3.02 -6.38 -11.59
CA LEU A 89 -2.40 -6.12 -12.90
C LEU A 89 -0.91 -5.77 -12.78
N CYS A 90 -0.46 -5.19 -11.65
CA CYS A 90 0.95 -4.88 -11.39
C CYS A 90 1.85 -6.12 -11.27
N ARG A 91 1.31 -7.34 -11.15
CA ARG A 91 2.07 -8.60 -11.08
C ARG A 91 2.92 -8.89 -12.33
N HIS A 92 2.68 -8.17 -13.42
CA HIS A 92 3.30 -8.42 -14.74
C HIS A 92 4.50 -7.54 -15.07
N PHE A 93 4.92 -6.66 -14.16
CA PHE A 93 6.17 -5.89 -14.23
C PHE A 93 7.19 -6.46 -13.25
#